data_AF-A0A961KFX3-F1
#
_entry.id   AF-A0A961KFX3-F1
#
_cell.length_a   1.000
_cell.length_b   1.000
_cell.length_c   1.000
_cell.angle_alpha   90.00
_cell.angle_beta   90.00
_cell.angle_gamma   90.00
#
_symmetry.space_group_name_H-M   'P 1'
#
loop_
_entity.id
_entity.type
_entity.pdbx_description
1 polymer ?
#
loop_
_entity_poly.entity_id
_entity_poly.type
_entity_poly.pdbx_seq_one_letter_code
_entity_poly.pdbx_strand_id
1 'polypeptide(L)'
;MRVLEQAIATAKTRKARVILPETDDPRIVEATRRLEAEGLAQPVALADAGPAEAYVDRLLANRPGLKPALALRMLDKPLIRAAAMV
;
A
#
# COMPACT_ATOMS: atom_id res chain seq x y z
N MET A 1 2.11 27.11 -12.91
CA MET A 1 1.84 26.34 -11.66
C MET A 1 3.10 25.62 -11.25
N ARG A 2 3.40 25.56 -9.95
CA ARG A 2 4.53 24.77 -9.43
C ARG A 2 4.17 23.27 -9.45
N VAL A 3 5.17 22.40 -9.58
CA VAL A 3 4.98 20.94 -9.73
C VAL A 3 4.10 20.33 -8.62
N LEU A 4 4.31 20.74 -7.36
CA LEU A 4 3.53 20.25 -6.22
C LEU A 4 2.05 20.66 -6.28
N GLU A 5 1.74 21.87 -6.78
CA GLU A 5 0.36 22.35 -6.90
C GLU A 5 -0.42 21.49 -7.90
N GLN A 6 0.22 21.14 -9.03
CA GLN A 6 -0.37 20.25 -10.04
C GLN A 6 -0.58 18.83 -9.49
N ALA A 7 0.40 18.30 -8.75
CA ALA A 7 0.30 16.99 -8.12
C ALA A 7 -0.85 16.94 -7.09
N ILE A 8 -0.97 17.94 -6.23
CA ILE A 8 -2.05 18.06 -5.24
C ILE A 8 -3.41 18.16 -5.93
N ALA A 9 -3.54 18.98 -6.96
CA ALA A 9 -4.78 19.11 -7.73
C ALA A 9 -5.20 17.76 -8.35
N THR A 10 -4.22 17.03 -8.90
CA THR A 10 -4.46 15.70 -9.49
C THR A 10 -4.87 14.68 -8.42
N ALA A 11 -4.20 14.68 -7.27
CA ALA A 11 -4.47 13.79 -6.16
C ALA A 11 -5.90 13.99 -5.61
N LYS A 12 -6.33 15.24 -5.42
CA LYS A 12 -7.69 15.58 -4.96
C LYS A 12 -8.80 15.06 -5.89
N THR A 13 -8.55 15.06 -7.19
CA THR A 13 -9.49 14.52 -8.18
C THR A 13 -9.51 13.00 -8.16
N ARG A 14 -8.34 12.36 -8.12
CA ARG A 14 -8.21 10.90 -8.22
C ARG A 14 -8.58 10.16 -6.94
N LYS A 15 -8.24 10.72 -5.76
CA LYS A 15 -8.41 10.12 -4.42
C LYS A 15 -7.96 8.66 -4.38
N ALA A 16 -6.73 8.41 -4.83
CA ALA A 16 -6.21 7.05 -4.95
C ALA A 16 -6.13 6.36 -3.58
N ARG A 17 -6.28 5.03 -3.60
CA ARG A 17 -5.99 4.18 -2.43
C ARG A 17 -4.48 4.04 -2.26
N VAL A 18 -3.96 4.32 -1.06
CA VAL A 18 -2.52 4.32 -0.77
C VAL A 18 -2.25 3.49 0.46
N ILE A 19 -1.26 2.61 0.41
CA ILE A 19 -0.86 1.76 1.55
C ILE A 19 0.47 2.28 2.08
N LEU A 20 0.52 2.54 3.39
CA LEU A 20 1.71 2.99 4.12
C LEU A 20 1.95 2.01 5.28
N PRO A 21 2.69 0.92 5.06
CA PRO A 21 2.77 -0.19 6.01
C PRO A 21 3.55 0.13 7.30
N GLU A 22 4.39 1.16 7.31
CA GLU A 22 5.23 1.57 8.45
C GLU A 22 4.44 2.41 9.49
N THR A 23 3.31 1.87 9.95
CA THR A 23 2.39 2.56 10.87
C THR A 23 2.94 2.78 12.29
N ASP A 24 4.07 2.17 12.61
CA ASP A 24 4.85 2.39 13.83
C ASP A 24 5.66 3.70 13.79
N ASP A 25 5.88 4.27 12.60
CA ASP A 25 6.53 5.58 12.45
C ASP A 25 5.51 6.71 12.63
N PRO A 26 5.71 7.62 13.61
CA PRO A 26 4.77 8.72 13.88
C PRO A 26 4.62 9.69 12.68
N ARG A 27 5.62 9.78 11.80
CA ARG A 27 5.55 10.61 10.59
C ARG A 27 4.58 10.00 9.58
N ILE A 28 4.52 8.67 9.49
CA ILE A 28 3.60 7.96 8.60
C ILE A 28 2.17 8.06 9.13
N VAL A 29 1.99 7.97 10.45
CA VAL A 29 0.68 8.19 11.10
C VAL A 29 0.16 9.59 10.78
N GLU A 30 0.97 10.63 10.98
CA GLU A 30 0.56 12.01 10.68
C GLU A 30 0.32 12.23 9.18
N ALA A 31 1.16 11.65 8.31
CA ALA A 31 0.97 11.76 6.87
C ALA A 31 -0.35 11.11 6.41
N THR A 32 -0.67 9.92 6.92
CA THR A 32 -1.94 9.21 6.66
C THR A 32 -3.12 10.09 7.04
N ARG A 33 -3.11 10.64 8.26
CA ARG A 33 -4.16 11.55 8.76
C ARG A 33 -4.34 12.77 7.86
N ARG A 34 -3.24 13.39 7.43
CA ARG A 34 -3.28 14.56 6.55
C ARG A 34 -3.78 14.24 5.15
N LEU A 35 -3.33 13.12 4.57
CA LEU A 35 -3.76 12.68 3.24
C LEU A 35 -5.28 12.49 3.18
N GLU A 36 -5.87 11.90 4.22
CA GLU A 36 -7.31 11.72 4.34
C GLU A 36 -8.03 13.05 4.59
N ALA A 37 -7.60 13.82 5.60
CA ALA A 37 -8.24 15.08 5.98
C ALA A 37 -8.21 16.13 4.86
N GLU A 38 -7.14 16.19 4.08
CA GLU A 38 -6.99 17.10 2.94
C GLU A 38 -7.61 16.53 1.65
N GLY A 39 -8.14 15.31 1.68
CA GLY A 39 -8.81 14.64 0.56
C GLY A 39 -7.86 14.26 -0.59
N LEU A 40 -6.58 14.02 -0.30
CA LEU A 40 -5.53 13.76 -1.28
C LEU A 40 -5.46 12.27 -1.67
N ALA A 41 -5.75 11.39 -0.72
CA ALA A 41 -5.76 9.94 -0.92
C ALA A 41 -6.72 9.28 0.07
N GLN A 42 -6.96 7.99 -0.14
CA GLN A 42 -7.64 7.09 0.79
C GLN A 42 -6.58 6.13 1.36
N PRO A 43 -5.99 6.43 2.52
CA PRO A 43 -5.08 5.50 3.15
C PRO A 43 -5.77 4.18 3.45
N VAL A 44 -5.10 3.06 3.16
CA VAL A 44 -5.58 1.71 3.44
C VAL A 44 -4.64 1.08 4.45
N ALA A 45 -5.18 0.62 5.57
CA ALA A 45 -4.36 -0.03 6.58
C ALA A 45 -3.94 -1.42 6.11
N LEU A 46 -2.73 -1.84 6.47
CA LEU A 46 -2.30 -3.21 6.20
C LEU A 46 -3.15 -4.25 6.97
N ALA A 47 -3.76 -3.82 8.08
CA ALA A 47 -4.72 -4.64 8.84
C ALA A 47 -5.97 -4.99 8.02
N ASP A 48 -6.34 -4.18 7.02
CA ASP A 48 -7.49 -4.42 6.14
C ASP A 48 -7.17 -5.38 4.99
N ALA A 49 -5.92 -5.86 4.90
CA ALA A 49 -5.53 -6.84 3.90
C ALA A 49 -6.22 -8.19 4.16
N GLY A 50 -6.68 -8.83 3.08
CA GLY A 50 -7.27 -10.16 3.11
C GLY A 50 -6.27 -11.25 3.53
N PRO A 51 -6.69 -12.51 3.61
CA PRO A 51 -5.80 -13.62 3.95
C PRO A 51 -4.59 -13.68 3.01
N ALA A 52 -3.41 -14.07 3.53
CA ALA A 52 -2.16 -14.06 2.77
C ALA A 52 -2.25 -14.94 1.51
N GLU A 53 -2.97 -16.05 1.60
CA GLU A 53 -3.23 -17.00 0.51
C GLU A 53 -3.83 -16.31 -0.72
N ALA A 54 -4.66 -15.28 -0.54
CA ALA A 54 -5.28 -14.54 -1.63
C ALA A 54 -4.27 -13.74 -2.48
N TYR A 55 -3.05 -13.57 -2.00
CA TYR A 55 -2.00 -12.78 -2.65
C TYR A 55 -0.86 -13.62 -3.23
N VAL A 56 -0.86 -14.95 -3.02
CA VAL A 56 0.22 -15.83 -3.48
C VAL A 56 0.39 -15.75 -5.00
N ASP A 57 -0.69 -15.81 -5.76
CA ASP A 57 -0.64 -15.77 -7.23
C ASP A 57 -0.08 -14.44 -7.75
N ARG A 58 -0.36 -13.32 -7.06
CA ARG A 58 0.20 -12.00 -7.40
C ARG A 58 1.72 -11.98 -7.26
N LEU A 59 2.23 -12.64 -6.22
CA LEU A 59 3.67 -12.73 -5.98
C LEU A 59 4.35 -13.68 -6.98
N LEU A 60 3.71 -14.81 -7.30
CA LEU A 60 4.22 -15.78 -8.28
C LEU A 60 4.23 -15.23 -9.71
N ALA A 61 3.24 -14.42 -10.08
CA ALA A 61 3.20 -13.76 -11.40
C ALA A 61 4.45 -12.89 -11.65
N ASN A 62 4.96 -12.23 -10.60
CA ASN A 62 6.17 -11.41 -10.68
C ASN A 62 7.46 -12.19 -10.37
N ARG A 63 7.35 -13.39 -9.79
CA ARG A 63 8.47 -14.26 -9.42
C ARG A 63 8.18 -15.73 -9.73
N PRO A 64 8.18 -16.14 -11.02
CA PRO A 64 7.74 -17.47 -11.43
C PRO A 64 8.56 -18.63 -10.84
N GLY A 65 9.82 -18.40 -10.46
CA GLY A 65 10.69 -19.41 -9.84
C GLY A 65 10.47 -19.59 -8.34
N LEU A 66 9.58 -18.82 -7.70
CA LEU A 66 9.32 -18.89 -6.27
C LEU A 66 8.38 -20.06 -5.95
N LYS A 67 8.70 -20.84 -4.92
CA LYS A 67 7.82 -21.92 -4.46
C LYS A 67 6.59 -21.33 -3.74
N PRO A 68 5.37 -21.85 -3.94
CA PRO A 68 4.15 -21.31 -3.30
C PRO A 68 4.25 -21.23 -1.77
N ALA A 69 4.81 -22.25 -1.11
CA ALA A 69 5.00 -22.25 0.34
C ALA A 69 5.96 -21.14 0.83
N LEU A 70 6.99 -20.81 0.02
CA LEU A 70 7.88 -19.71 0.34
C LEU A 70 7.21 -18.36 0.06
N ALA A 71 6.42 -18.25 -1.02
CA ALA A 71 5.62 -17.08 -1.32
C ALA A 71 4.68 -16.73 -0.16
N LEU A 72 3.99 -17.73 0.40
CA LEU A 72 3.11 -17.55 1.56
C LEU A 72 3.88 -17.01 2.78
N ARG A 73 5.01 -17.62 3.14
CA ARG A 73 5.88 -17.13 4.23
C ARG A 73 6.43 -15.72 3.99
N MET A 74 6.62 -15.31 2.74
CA MET A 74 7.08 -13.96 2.43
C MET A 74 6.00 -12.92 2.66
N LEU A 75 4.73 -13.29 2.49
CA LEU A 75 3.58 -12.42 2.75
C LEU A 75 3.36 -12.14 4.24
N ASP A 76 4.03 -12.86 5.14
CA ASP A 76 4.08 -12.49 6.57
C ASP A 76 4.85 -11.17 6.80
N LYS A 77 5.70 -10.76 5.85
CA LYS A 77 6.44 -9.49 5.95
C LYS A 77 5.53 -8.33 5.54
N PRO A 78 5.34 -7.31 6.39
CA PRO A 78 4.42 -6.19 6.12
C PRO A 78 4.63 -5.50 4.77
N LEU A 79 5.90 -5.24 4.42
CA LEU A 79 6.26 -4.59 3.16
C LEU A 79 5.92 -5.45 1.93
N ILE A 80 6.09 -6.76 2.02
CA ILE A 80 5.77 -7.68 0.92
C ILE A 80 4.26 -7.81 0.79
N ARG A 81 3.55 -7.90 1.92
CA ARG A 81 2.09 -7.96 1.93
C ARG A 81 1.47 -6.69 1.36
N ALA A 82 1.96 -5.51 1.74
CA ALA A 82 1.54 -4.23 1.18
C ALA A 82 1.78 -4.15 -0.33
N ALA A 83 2.95 -4.59 -0.79
CA ALA A 83 3.26 -4.63 -2.22
C ALA A 83 2.38 -5.61 -3.02
N ALA A 84 1.86 -6.66 -2.38
CA ALA A 84 0.97 -7.62 -3.05
C ALA A 84 -0.50 -7.16 -3.11
N MET A 85 -0.86 -6.08 -2.42
CA MET A 85 -2.21 -5.49 -2.43
C MET A 85 -2.45 -4.52 -3.62
N VAL A 86 -1.42 -4.24 -4.42
CA VAL A 86 -1.43 -3.34 -5.60
C VAL A 86 -1.05 -4.10 -6.86
#